data_AF-A0A4Z0NDQ5-F1
#
_entry.id   AF-A0A4Z0NDQ5-F1
#
_cell.length_a   1.000
_cell.length_b   1.000
_cell.length_c   1.000
_cell.angle_alpha   90.00
_cell.angle_beta   90.00
_cell.angle_gamma   90.00
#
_symmetry.space_group_name_H-M   'P 1'
#
loop_
_entity.id
_entity.type
_entity.pdbx_description
1 polymer ?
#
loop_
_entity_poly.entity_id
_entity_poly.type
_entity_poly.pdbx_seq_one_letter_code
_entity_poly.pdbx_strand_id
1 'polypeptide(L)'
;MTNFQSERAELAHADRHIADANRRVGRLIERITENKNKGWDTTEAERLLSLMHEVLDQWHAHRRVVLVAIARGGRLGWNSTG
;
A
#
# COMPACT_ATOMS: atom_id res chain seq x y z
N MET A 1 -24.03 10.32 5.99
CA MET A 1 -24.19 9.01 5.32
C MET A 1 -22.89 8.66 4.63
N THR A 2 -22.23 7.59 5.05
CA THR A 2 -21.02 7.09 4.40
C THR A 2 -21.38 6.56 3.02
N ASN A 3 -20.83 7.14 1.96
CA ASN A 3 -21.07 6.65 0.60
C ASN A 3 -20.14 5.46 0.33
N PHE A 4 -20.63 4.25 0.56
CA PHE A 4 -19.86 3.01 0.38
C PHE A 4 -19.28 2.81 -1.03
N GLN A 5 -19.84 3.49 -2.04
CA GLN A 5 -19.28 3.48 -3.40
C GLN A 5 -17.98 4.31 -3.49
N SER A 6 -17.90 5.46 -2.79
CA SER A 6 -16.66 6.24 -2.76
C SER A 6 -15.56 5.51 -2.00
N GLU A 7 -15.88 4.85 -0.87
CA GLU A 7 -14.91 4.06 -0.11
C GLU A 7 -14.32 2.89 -0.90
N ARG A 8 -15.14 2.22 -1.74
CA ARG A 8 -14.66 1.16 -2.63
C ARG A 8 -13.77 1.69 -3.75
N ALA A 9 -14.09 2.86 -4.31
CA ALA A 9 -13.26 3.50 -5.32
C ALA A 9 -11.90 3.94 -4.75
N GLU A 10 -11.90 4.55 -3.56
CA GLU A 10 -10.68 4.92 -2.83
C GLU A 10 -9.82 3.68 -2.49
N LEU A 11 -10.45 2.59 -2.05
CA LEU A 11 -9.75 1.33 -1.82
C LEU A 11 -9.11 0.77 -3.11
N ALA A 12 -9.86 0.76 -4.22
CA ALA A 12 -9.31 0.32 -5.50
C ALA A 12 -8.16 1.22 -5.98
N HIS A 13 -8.20 2.52 -5.66
CA HIS A 13 -7.12 3.44 -5.97
C HIS A 13 -5.88 3.17 -5.10
N ALA A 14 -6.07 2.96 -3.80
CA ALA A 14 -5.01 2.59 -2.87
C ALA A 14 -4.34 1.27 -3.29
N ASP A 15 -5.12 0.27 -3.72
CA ASP A 15 -4.62 -1.02 -4.18
C ASP A 15 -3.70 -0.88 -5.40
N ARG A 16 -4.09 -0.03 -6.37
CA ARG A 16 -3.25 0.27 -7.53
C ARG A 16 -1.93 0.93 -7.11
N HIS A 17 -1.99 1.94 -6.25
CA HIS A 17 -0.79 2.65 -5.79
C HIS A 17 0.16 1.75 -5.00
N ILE A 18 -0.37 0.90 -4.12
CA ILE A 18 0.41 -0.10 -3.37
C ILE A 18 1.08 -1.07 -4.34
N ALA A 19 0.34 -1.61 -5.32
CA ALA A 19 0.90 -2.52 -6.31
C ALA A 19 2.03 -1.85 -7.13
N ASP A 20 1.84 -0.60 -7.54
CA ASP A 20 2.82 0.16 -8.31
C ASP A 20 4.07 0.49 -7.49
N ALA A 21 3.90 0.80 -6.20
CA ALA A 21 5.00 1.07 -5.27
C ALA A 21 5.79 -0.21 -4.98
N ASN A 22 5.13 -1.35 -4.76
CA ASN A 22 5.79 -2.65 -4.61
C ASN A 22 6.64 -3.01 -5.83
N ARG A 23 6.12 -2.80 -7.05
CA ARG A 23 6.90 -3.01 -8.29
C ARG A 23 8.12 -2.08 -8.37
N ARG A 24 8.01 -0.83 -7.91
CA ARG A 24 9.13 0.12 -7.86
C ARG A 24 10.20 -0.31 -6.86
N VAL A 25 9.78 -0.72 -5.66
CA VAL A 25 10.67 -1.22 -4.61
C VAL A 25 11.46 -2.43 -5.10
N GLY A 26 10.80 -3.40 -5.75
CA GLY A 26 11.49 -4.56 -6.33
C GLY A 26 12.62 -4.16 -7.29
N ARG A 27 12.35 -3.23 -8.22
CA ARG A 27 13.36 -2.73 -9.15
C ARG A 27 14.49 -1.95 -8.46
N LEU A 28 14.20 -1.24 -7.38
CA LEU A 28 15.23 -0.53 -6.62
C LEU A 28 16.14 -1.50 -5.87
N ILE A 29 15.60 -2.58 -5.32
CA ILE A 29 16.38 -3.65 -4.69
C ILE A 29 17.35 -4.27 -5.70
N GLU A 30 16.85 -4.66 -6.88
CA GLU A 30 17.68 -5.20 -7.97
C GLU A 30 18.82 -4.23 -8.33
N ARG A 31 18.49 -2.95 -8.54
CA ARG A 31 19.49 -1.94 -8.94
C ARG A 31 20.51 -1.63 -7.85
N ILE A 32 20.09 -1.59 -6.57
CA ILE A 32 21.01 -1.43 -5.44
C ILE A 32 21.95 -2.63 -5.36
N THR A 33 21.43 -3.85 -5.55
CA THR A 33 22.24 -5.08 -5.54
C THR A 33 23.27 -5.07 -6.67
N GLU A 34 22.88 -4.68 -7.89
CA GLU A 34 23.81 -4.52 -9.00
C GLU A 34 24.88 -3.47 -8.73
N ASN A 35 24.51 -2.32 -8.16
CA ASN A 35 25.45 -1.24 -7.83
C ASN A 35 26.44 -1.67 -6.74
N LYS A 36 25.98 -2.41 -5.73
CA LYS A 36 26.84 -3.02 -4.71
C LYS A 36 27.86 -3.97 -5.33
N ASN A 37 27.42 -4.83 -6.26
CA ASN A 37 28.31 -5.76 -6.95
C ASN A 37 29.36 -5.05 -7.83
N LYS A 38 29.07 -3.83 -8.29
CA LYS A 38 30.02 -2.96 -9.01
C LYS A 38 30.95 -2.18 -8.09
N GLY A 39 30.82 -2.33 -6.77
CA GLY A 39 31.60 -1.59 -5.77
C GLY A 39 31.19 -0.12 -5.64
N TRP A 40 30.00 0.26 -6.10
CA TRP A 40 29.49 1.62 -5.93
C TRP A 40 28.95 1.83 -4.52
N ASP A 41 29.09 3.03 -4.00
CA ASP A 41 28.44 3.41 -2.74
C ASP A 41 26.93 3.43 -2.94
N THR A 42 26.23 2.61 -2.15
CA THR A 42 24.77 2.50 -2.15
C THR A 42 24.13 2.99 -0.85
N THR A 43 24.90 3.57 0.07
CA THR A 43 24.44 3.90 1.43
C THR A 43 23.14 4.73 1.42
N GLU A 44 23.10 5.81 0.64
CA GLU A 44 21.90 6.66 0.57
C GLU A 44 20.74 5.96 -0.15
N ALA A 45 21.03 5.15 -1.17
CA ALA A 45 19.99 4.39 -1.88
C ALA A 45 19.31 3.38 -0.95
N GLU A 46 20.07 2.74 -0.04
CA GLU A 46 19.55 1.81 0.96
C GLU A 46 18.75 2.52 2.05
N ARG A 47 19.18 3.73 2.46
CA ARG A 47 18.43 4.57 3.38
C ARG A 47 17.08 4.95 2.79
N LEU A 48 17.06 5.40 1.53
CA LEU A 48 15.83 5.75 0.83
C LEU A 48 14.93 4.53 0.60
N LEU A 49 15.51 3.37 0.28
CA LEU A 49 14.77 2.12 0.15
C LEU A 49 14.10 1.73 1.47
N SER A 50 14.78 1.89 2.60
CA SER A 50 14.21 1.66 3.93
C SER A 50 13.01 2.58 4.19
N LEU A 51 13.13 3.88 3.88
CA LEU A 51 12.03 4.83 4.00
C LEU A 51 10.83 4.45 3.10
N MET A 52 11.08 3.97 1.88
CA MET A 52 10.00 3.51 1.01
C MET A 52 9.25 2.31 1.58
N HIS A 53 9.93 1.38 2.25
CA HIS A 53 9.28 0.28 2.95
C HIS A 53 8.42 0.77 4.12
N GLU A 54 8.91 1.71 4.93
CA GLU A 54 8.11 2.28 6.03
C GLU A 54 6.83 2.95 5.53
N VAL A 55 6.91 3.70 4.43
CA VAL A 55 5.73 4.32 3.80
C VAL A 55 4.76 3.26 3.27
N LEU A 56 5.26 2.20 2.62
CA LEU A 56 4.43 1.08 2.16
C LEU A 56 3.72 0.37 3.31
N ASP A 57 4.40 0.17 4.44
CA ASP A 57 3.81 -0.43 5.64
C ASP A 57 2.65 0.42 6.18
N GLN A 58 2.82 1.75 6.19
CA GLN A 58 1.75 2.68 6.56
C GLN A 58 0.56 2.60 5.59
N TRP A 59 0.81 2.50 4.29
CA TRP A 59 -0.25 2.34 3.28
C TRP A 59 -0.99 1.00 3.45
N HIS A 60 -0.27 -0.09 3.71
CA HIS A 60 -0.87 -1.39 4.03
C HIS A 60 -1.71 -1.34 5.32
N ALA A 61 -1.24 -0.63 6.35
CA ALA A 61 -2.01 -0.42 7.58
C ALA A 61 -3.28 0.38 7.32
N HIS A 62 -3.20 1.47 6.57
CA HIS A 62 -4.36 2.29 6.21
C HIS A 62 -5.38 1.48 5.40
N ARG A 63 -4.94 0.71 4.41
CA ARG A 63 -5.78 -0.21 3.63
C ARG A 63 -6.57 -1.17 4.53
N ARG A 64 -5.92 -1.76 5.55
CA ARG A 64 -6.58 -2.65 6.51
C ARG A 64 -7.67 -1.94 7.30
N VAL A 65 -7.46 -0.68 7.70
CA VAL A 65 -8.49 0.12 8.39
C VAL A 65 -9.71 0.34 7.50
N VAL A 66 -9.51 0.72 6.24
CA VAL A 66 -10.60 0.90 5.27
C VAL A 66 -11.38 -0.39 5.04
N LEU A 67 -10.69 -1.52 4.88
CA LEU A 67 -11.33 -2.83 4.74
C LEU A 67 -12.19 -3.20 5.95
N VAL A 68 -11.70 -2.93 7.16
CA VAL A 68 -12.46 -3.16 8.39
C VAL A 68 -13.70 -2.26 8.44
N ALA A 69 -13.58 -0.99 8.03
CA ALA A 69 -14.71 -0.06 7.96
C ALA A 69 -15.79 -0.54 6.97
N ILE A 70 -15.39 -0.95 5.76
CA ILE A 70 -16.31 -1.52 4.75
C ILE A 70 -16.98 -2.79 5.28
N ALA A 71 -16.23 -3.70 5.92
CA ALA A 71 -16.79 -4.93 6.48
C ALA A 71 -17.75 -4.69 7.65
N ARG A 72 -17.57 -3.60 8.42
CA ARG A 72 -18.48 -3.19 9.48
C ARG A 72 -19.73 -2.51 8.92
N GLY A 73 -19.57 -1.59 7.96
CA GLY A 73 -20.69 -0.93 7.29
C GLY A 73 -21.54 -1.89 6.46
N GLY A 74 -20.91 -2.86 5.80
CA GLY A 74 -21.60 -3.94 5.08
C GLY A 74 -22.40 -4.89 5.99
N ARG A 75 -22.00 -5.04 7.26
CA ARG A 75 -22.77 -5.80 8.27
C ARG A 75 -24.00 -5.06 8.81
N LEU A 76 -24.01 -3.72 8.76
CA LEU A 76 -25.15 -2.90 9.18
C LEU A 76 -26.15 -2.64 8.03
N GLY A 77 -25.78 -2.93 6.78
CA GLY A 77 -26.59 -2.68 5.58
C GLY A 77 -27.45 -3.85 5.09
N TRP A 78 -27.54 -4.96 5.84
CA TRP A 78 -28.38 -6.10 5.45
C TRP A 78 -29.11 -6.69 6.66
N ASN A 79 -30.11 -5.95 7.14
CA ASN A 79 -31.24 -6.42 7.96
C ASN A 79 -32.43 -5.48 7.68
N SER A 80 -32.98 -5.56 6.48
CA SER A 80 -34.32 -5.06 6.17
C SER A 80 -35.09 -6.17 5.50
N THR A 81 -35.42 -7.20 6.30
CA THR A 81 -36.64 -7.99 6.13
C THR A 81 -37.49 -7.73 7.36
N GLY A 82 -38.67 -7.18 7.11
CA GLY A 82 -39.69 -6.77 8.06
C GLY A 82 -40.79 -6.09 7.28
#